data_AF-A0A250IC78-F1
#
_entry.id   AF-A0A250IC78-F1
#
_cell.length_a   1.000
_cell.length_b   1.000
_cell.length_c   1.000
_cell.angle_alpha   90.00
_cell.angle_beta   90.00
_cell.angle_gamma   90.00
#
_symmetry.space_group_name_H-M   'P 1'
#
loop_
_entity.id
_entity.type
_entity.pdbx_description
1 polymer ?
#
loop_
_entity_poly.entity_id
_entity_poly.type
_entity_poly.pdbx_seq_one_letter_code
_entity_poly.pdbx_strand_id
1 'polypeptide(L)'
;MRMARLGLWSVVAGVAACGGESPPPEATKYYVKGSVTGLSGEVTLQLNGQERLTRTADGPFAFETPLADQTSYAVAVATQPPEQDCAVEGGTGQVAGADGGPVQVRCTAKTYSVGGSVTGARGSLALTLGTETLPLSVEGRFTFVTRLPRGSPYEVGLSQVPTGLRCTVSKGSGTVAGAVEDISVRCHDWYTLTAHQSASGVLGQGDFTSRTADRGSSTGAGTLNRPLGNPAFVAGQLYVADQGSNRILGFAGVPGTLGADAQWVLGQADFSGYDSGAGLQGLGQPSGLSGDSTRLAVADQRNSRVLVYAPLPSTTATAPTVVLGQPDFDTTPFGCAANALSYPQDVFVGHGKLLVADSANHRVLVWNSPPTTNGQPADVVLGQRTFDTCRRNDANGDGTPDSKPGPTTLFNPSGVWTDGQRLAVVDSYNNRVLIWNTFPTTNAQPADVVLGQKDFTSNAAALSATGVDNPATLTSTGEQLFVTDTLNHRVLVWNSFPTASATPPDLVLGQADFTRADRFDPPTGTAPSARSLVEPGGITLAWPYVVVSDYGNNRVLLFQSQ
;
A
#
# COMPACT_ATOMS: atom_id res chain seq x y z
N MET A 1 -70.73 62.99 2.20
CA MET A 1 -71.91 63.88 2.28
C MET A 1 -73.07 63.16 1.59
N ARG A 2 -74.20 63.03 2.30
CA ARG A 2 -75.60 62.78 1.87
C ARG A 2 -75.84 62.36 0.40
N MET A 3 -76.53 61.21 0.20
CA MET A 3 -77.97 61.08 -0.17
C MET A 3 -78.28 61.64 -1.59
N ALA A 4 -79.17 61.13 -2.44
CA ALA A 4 -80.39 60.33 -2.31
C ALA A 4 -80.76 59.86 -3.75
N ARG A 5 -81.32 58.66 -3.93
CA ARG A 5 -82.75 58.34 -4.14
C ARG A 5 -83.36 58.56 -5.54
N LEU A 6 -84.02 57.47 -5.96
CA LEU A 6 -85.32 57.33 -6.64
C LEU A 6 -85.43 57.49 -8.17
N GLY A 7 -86.11 56.51 -8.77
CA GLY A 7 -86.79 56.62 -10.06
C GLY A 7 -87.21 55.25 -10.62
N LEU A 8 -88.39 54.77 -10.24
CA LEU A 8 -89.09 53.64 -10.88
C LEU A 8 -89.92 54.14 -12.09
N TRP A 9 -90.49 53.17 -12.84
CA TRP A 9 -91.42 53.22 -14.00
C TRP A 9 -90.72 53.00 -15.35
N SER A 10 -91.18 52.14 -16.27
CA SER A 10 -92.44 51.39 -16.41
C SER A 10 -92.32 50.32 -17.52
N VAL A 11 -93.20 49.32 -17.41
CA VAL A 11 -93.41 48.09 -18.20
C VAL A 11 -93.95 48.36 -19.61
N VAL A 12 -93.53 47.57 -20.63
CA VAL A 12 -94.43 46.99 -21.66
C VAL A 12 -93.91 45.60 -22.09
N ALA A 13 -94.82 44.64 -22.15
CA ALA A 13 -94.65 43.23 -22.47
C ALA A 13 -94.76 42.91 -23.97
N GLY A 14 -94.10 41.83 -24.40
CA GLY A 14 -94.33 41.13 -25.67
C GLY A 14 -94.23 39.62 -25.44
N VAL A 15 -95.22 38.87 -25.91
CA VAL A 15 -95.60 37.51 -25.54
C VAL A 15 -95.06 36.46 -26.53
N ALA A 16 -94.92 35.21 -26.04
CA ALA A 16 -94.77 33.92 -26.74
C ALA A 16 -93.37 33.59 -27.31
N ALA A 17 -92.82 32.39 -27.13
CA ALA A 17 -93.44 31.08 -26.96
C ALA A 17 -92.66 30.17 -26.00
N CYS A 18 -93.40 29.29 -25.32
CA CYS A 18 -92.85 28.20 -24.51
C CYS A 18 -92.15 27.19 -25.42
N GLY A 19 -90.83 27.12 -25.35
CA GLY A 19 -90.05 25.94 -25.72
C GLY A 19 -89.23 25.58 -24.49
N GLY A 20 -89.73 24.68 -23.65
CA GLY A 20 -88.90 24.01 -22.68
C GLY A 20 -87.95 23.10 -23.46
N GLU A 21 -86.81 23.63 -23.89
CA GLU A 21 -85.67 22.78 -24.20
C GLU A 21 -85.35 22.04 -22.91
N SER A 22 -85.74 20.77 -22.86
CA SER A 22 -85.22 19.80 -21.92
C SER A 22 -83.73 20.08 -21.78
N PRO A 23 -83.18 20.18 -20.55
CA PRO A 23 -81.74 20.31 -20.41
C PRO A 23 -81.09 19.21 -21.26
N PRO A 24 -80.07 19.54 -22.09
CA PRO A 24 -79.43 18.55 -22.95
C PRO A 24 -79.08 17.34 -22.09
N PRO A 25 -79.32 16.11 -22.58
CA PRO A 25 -79.11 14.91 -21.79
C PRO A 25 -77.72 15.00 -21.16
N GLU A 26 -77.68 14.92 -19.83
CA GLU A 26 -76.47 15.09 -19.04
C GLU A 26 -75.43 14.15 -19.64
N ALA A 27 -74.34 14.70 -20.19
CA ALA A 27 -73.38 13.93 -20.95
C ALA A 27 -72.88 12.78 -20.07
N THR A 28 -73.11 11.53 -20.50
CA THR A 28 -72.66 10.36 -19.76
C THR A 28 -71.16 10.48 -19.52
N LYS A 29 -70.74 10.38 -18.25
CA LYS A 29 -69.33 10.50 -17.88
C LYS A 29 -68.78 9.18 -17.37
N TYR A 30 -67.50 8.97 -17.61
CA TYR A 30 -66.77 7.76 -17.31
C TYR A 30 -65.47 8.10 -16.58
N TYR A 31 -65.01 7.20 -15.72
CA TYR A 31 -63.79 7.37 -14.94
C TYR A 31 -62.61 6.65 -15.61
N VAL A 32 -61.39 7.15 -15.38
CA VAL A 32 -60.17 6.43 -15.77
C VAL A 32 -59.70 5.61 -14.57
N LYS A 33 -59.60 4.29 -14.76
CA LYS A 33 -59.27 3.32 -13.71
C LYS A 33 -58.05 2.49 -14.07
N GLY A 34 -57.36 2.01 -13.05
CA GLY A 34 -56.14 1.23 -13.23
C GLY A 34 -55.69 0.52 -11.96
N SER A 35 -54.48 -0.03 -12.02
CA SER A 35 -53.81 -0.65 -10.87
C SER A 35 -52.33 -0.30 -10.84
N VAL A 36 -51.80 -0.09 -9.63
CA VAL A 36 -50.36 0.00 -9.38
C VAL A 36 -49.86 -1.35 -8.87
N THR A 37 -48.73 -1.80 -9.39
CA THR A 37 -48.05 -3.03 -8.96
C THR A 37 -46.55 -2.79 -8.78
N GLY A 38 -45.96 -3.40 -7.74
CA GLY A 38 -44.53 -3.33 -7.45
C GLY A 38 -44.10 -2.02 -6.79
N LEU A 39 -45.02 -1.21 -6.25
CA LEU A 39 -44.72 0.08 -5.63
C LEU A 39 -44.10 -0.09 -4.24
N SER A 40 -43.02 0.64 -4.00
CA SER A 40 -42.39 0.85 -2.70
C SER A 40 -42.20 2.35 -2.49
N GLY A 41 -42.85 2.91 -1.48
CA GLY A 41 -42.89 4.36 -1.24
C GLY A 41 -44.12 5.00 -1.87
N GLU A 42 -43.93 6.14 -2.54
CA GLU A 42 -45.03 6.93 -3.10
C GLU A 42 -44.82 7.21 -4.59
N VAL A 43 -45.87 7.06 -5.40
CA VAL A 43 -45.92 7.47 -6.81
C VAL A 43 -47.08 8.44 -7.01
N THR A 44 -46.85 9.52 -7.76
CA THR A 44 -47.90 10.45 -8.16
C THR A 44 -48.20 10.28 -9.64
N LEU A 45 -49.42 9.88 -9.96
CA LEU A 45 -49.97 9.77 -11.31
C LEU A 45 -50.66 11.08 -11.70
N GLN A 46 -50.75 11.36 -12.99
CA GLN A 46 -51.41 12.55 -13.51
C GLN A 46 -52.29 12.21 -14.71
N LEU A 47 -53.54 12.70 -14.69
CA LEU A 47 -54.50 12.58 -15.78
C LEU A 47 -54.55 13.89 -16.57
N ASN A 48 -54.33 13.81 -17.89
CA ASN A 48 -54.43 14.91 -18.85
C ASN A 48 -53.65 16.19 -18.45
N GLY A 49 -52.56 16.04 -17.69
CA GLY A 49 -51.76 17.17 -17.22
C GLY A 49 -52.42 18.03 -16.12
N GLN A 50 -53.57 17.61 -15.58
CA GLN A 50 -54.36 18.40 -14.62
C GLN A 50 -54.44 17.70 -13.27
N GLU A 51 -55.29 16.67 -13.15
CA GLU A 51 -55.54 15.97 -11.89
C GLU A 51 -54.32 15.12 -11.51
N ARG A 52 -53.93 15.17 -10.24
CA ARG A 52 -52.88 14.34 -9.66
C ARG A 52 -53.46 13.35 -8.65
N LEU A 53 -53.02 12.11 -8.73
CA LEU A 53 -53.42 11.03 -7.82
C LEU A 53 -52.19 10.36 -7.24
N THR A 54 -52.02 10.49 -5.92
CA THR A 54 -50.90 9.91 -5.19
C THR A 54 -51.26 8.54 -4.64
N ARG A 55 -50.36 7.57 -4.80
CA ARG A 55 -50.49 6.19 -4.30
C ARG A 55 -49.28 5.84 -3.44
N THR A 56 -49.54 5.20 -2.30
CA THR A 56 -48.52 4.77 -1.32
C THR A 56 -48.44 3.24 -1.16
N ALA A 57 -49.29 2.50 -1.87
CA ALA A 57 -49.32 1.05 -1.87
C ALA A 57 -49.89 0.51 -3.19
N ASP A 58 -49.54 -0.73 -3.49
CA ASP A 58 -50.12 -1.50 -4.60
C ASP A 58 -51.64 -1.62 -4.49
N GLY A 59 -52.29 -1.76 -5.65
CA GLY A 59 -53.73 -1.97 -5.73
C GLY A 59 -54.44 -1.10 -6.78
N PRO A 60 -55.76 -1.23 -6.87
CA PRO A 60 -56.56 -0.48 -7.82
C PRO A 60 -56.58 1.02 -7.49
N PHE A 61 -56.75 1.85 -8.52
CA PHE A 61 -56.96 3.28 -8.40
C PHE A 61 -58.01 3.77 -9.42
N ALA A 62 -58.61 4.91 -9.11
CA ALA A 62 -59.49 5.65 -10.01
C ALA A 62 -59.20 7.14 -9.84
N PHE A 63 -59.14 7.87 -10.95
CA PHE A 63 -59.14 9.34 -10.90
C PHE A 63 -60.53 9.85 -10.51
N GLU A 64 -60.60 10.96 -9.78
CA GLU A 64 -61.83 11.56 -9.29
C GLU A 64 -62.55 12.39 -10.37
N THR A 65 -61.84 12.90 -11.38
CA THR A 65 -62.44 13.66 -12.49
C THR A 65 -63.07 12.72 -13.51
N PRO A 66 -64.42 12.70 -13.64
CA PRO A 66 -65.07 11.92 -14.68
C PRO A 66 -64.96 12.67 -16.03
N LEU A 67 -64.62 11.94 -17.09
CA LEU A 67 -64.50 12.47 -18.45
C LEU A 67 -65.80 12.21 -19.22
N ALA A 68 -66.26 13.18 -20.01
CA ALA A 68 -67.43 13.00 -20.87
C ALA A 68 -67.16 11.89 -21.90
N ASP A 69 -68.21 11.16 -22.31
CA ASP A 69 -68.10 10.14 -23.37
C ASP A 69 -67.38 10.70 -24.62
N GLN A 70 -66.57 9.85 -25.25
CA GLN A 70 -65.69 10.20 -26.38
C GLN A 70 -64.54 11.19 -26.03
N THR A 71 -64.23 11.43 -24.76
CA THR A 71 -63.07 12.25 -24.38
C THR A 71 -61.79 11.41 -24.30
N SER A 72 -60.69 11.90 -24.87
CA SER A 72 -59.38 11.25 -24.75
C SER A 72 -58.80 11.40 -23.35
N TYR A 73 -58.12 10.36 -22.87
CA TYR A 73 -57.35 10.38 -21.63
C TYR A 73 -55.87 10.07 -21.90
N ALA A 74 -55.02 10.64 -21.07
CA ALA A 74 -53.58 10.42 -21.02
C ALA A 74 -53.12 10.42 -19.55
N VAL A 75 -52.67 9.26 -19.08
CA VAL A 75 -52.13 9.02 -17.74
C VAL A 75 -50.62 8.93 -17.84
N ALA A 76 -49.93 9.73 -17.02
CA ALA A 76 -48.48 9.73 -16.91
C ALA A 76 -48.05 9.68 -15.43
N VAL A 77 -46.81 9.27 -15.17
CA VAL A 77 -46.20 9.44 -13.84
C VAL A 77 -45.70 10.88 -13.72
N ALA A 78 -46.29 11.64 -12.80
CA ALA A 78 -45.84 13.00 -12.50
C ALA A 78 -44.69 13.03 -11.50
N THR A 79 -44.61 12.06 -10.59
CA THR A 79 -43.48 11.93 -9.64
C THR A 79 -43.18 10.46 -9.40
N GLN A 80 -41.95 10.06 -9.73
CA GLN A 80 -41.43 8.72 -9.50
C GLN A 80 -41.11 8.52 -8.01
N PRO A 81 -41.27 7.31 -7.46
CA PRO A 81 -40.66 6.97 -6.18
C PRO A 81 -39.12 7.12 -6.27
N PRO A 82 -38.43 7.57 -5.20
CA PRO A 82 -36.98 7.74 -5.24
C PRO A 82 -36.21 6.47 -5.64
N GLU A 83 -36.69 5.31 -5.22
CA GLU A 83 -36.03 4.00 -5.36
C GLU A 83 -36.50 3.17 -6.56
N GLN A 84 -37.45 3.67 -7.35
CA GLN A 84 -38.09 2.90 -8.41
C GLN A 84 -38.29 3.73 -9.68
N ASP A 85 -38.45 3.03 -10.79
CA ASP A 85 -38.99 3.57 -12.02
C ASP A 85 -40.34 2.90 -12.29
N CYS A 86 -41.39 3.71 -12.26
CA CYS A 86 -42.76 3.33 -12.60
C CYS A 86 -43.06 3.70 -14.06
N ALA A 87 -43.53 2.73 -14.84
CA ALA A 87 -43.99 2.91 -16.21
C ALA A 87 -45.50 2.72 -16.30
N VAL A 88 -46.15 3.50 -17.17
CA VAL A 88 -47.58 3.40 -17.46
C VAL A 88 -47.79 2.66 -18.77
N GLU A 89 -48.61 1.60 -18.74
CA GLU A 89 -49.05 0.83 -19.90
C GLU A 89 -50.57 1.01 -20.07
N GLY A 90 -51.04 1.19 -21.31
CA GLY A 90 -52.45 1.55 -21.58
C GLY A 90 -52.83 2.96 -21.09
N GLY A 91 -51.83 3.81 -20.83
CA GLY A 91 -52.03 5.15 -20.26
C GLY A 91 -52.75 6.14 -21.18
N THR A 92 -52.86 5.87 -22.47
CA THR A 92 -53.60 6.73 -23.41
C THR A 92 -54.76 5.99 -24.04
N GLY A 93 -55.89 6.66 -24.23
CA GLY A 93 -57.07 6.09 -24.85
C GLY A 93 -58.23 7.08 -24.91
N GLN A 94 -59.44 6.58 -25.13
CA GLN A 94 -60.68 7.37 -25.13
C GLN A 94 -61.69 6.66 -24.24
N VAL A 95 -62.42 7.41 -23.41
CA VAL A 95 -63.58 6.84 -22.72
C VAL A 95 -64.72 6.70 -23.73
N ALA A 96 -65.25 5.48 -23.91
CA ALA A 96 -66.25 5.19 -24.94
C ALA A 96 -67.25 4.15 -24.44
N GLY A 97 -68.40 4.62 -23.94
CA GLY A 97 -69.46 3.73 -23.45
C GLY A 97 -69.15 2.99 -22.14
N ALA A 98 -67.97 3.21 -21.54
CA ALA A 98 -67.49 2.61 -20.29
C ALA A 98 -66.29 3.41 -19.71
N ASP A 99 -65.93 3.11 -18.46
CA ASP A 99 -64.71 3.61 -17.80
C ASP A 99 -63.45 3.32 -18.65
N GLY A 100 -62.55 4.29 -18.72
CA GLY A 100 -61.27 4.17 -19.44
C GLY A 100 -60.27 3.31 -18.67
N GLY A 101 -59.67 2.33 -19.34
CA GLY A 101 -58.70 1.42 -18.72
C GLY A 101 -58.91 -0.07 -19.09
N PRO A 102 -58.14 -0.98 -18.48
CA PRO A 102 -57.33 -0.77 -17.28
C PRO A 102 -55.96 -0.16 -17.58
N VAL A 103 -55.67 0.99 -16.98
CA VAL A 103 -54.32 1.57 -16.96
C VAL A 103 -53.44 0.76 -16.00
N GLN A 104 -52.32 0.22 -16.49
CA GLN A 104 -51.40 -0.58 -15.68
C GLN A 104 -50.17 0.29 -15.33
N VAL A 105 -49.91 0.47 -14.04
CA VAL A 105 -48.68 1.13 -13.56
C VAL A 105 -47.78 0.08 -12.93
N ARG A 106 -46.62 -0.16 -13.55
CA ARG A 106 -45.63 -1.13 -13.08
C ARG A 106 -44.40 -0.41 -12.58
N CYS A 107 -44.10 -0.57 -11.29
CA CYS A 107 -42.92 -0.01 -10.65
C CYS A 107 -41.84 -1.09 -10.51
N THR A 108 -40.62 -0.75 -10.93
CA THR A 108 -39.45 -1.62 -10.83
C THR A 108 -38.34 -0.91 -10.07
N ALA A 109 -37.62 -1.63 -9.21
CA ALA A 109 -36.55 -1.03 -8.43
C ALA A 109 -35.41 -0.55 -9.34
N LYS A 110 -34.87 0.64 -9.06
CA LYS A 110 -33.64 1.11 -9.71
C LYS A 110 -32.48 0.22 -9.29
N THR A 111 -31.74 -0.30 -10.27
CA THR A 111 -30.58 -1.15 -10.01
C THR A 111 -29.29 -0.47 -10.45
N TYR A 112 -28.24 -0.66 -9.67
CA TYR A 112 -26.94 -0.02 -9.86
C TYR A 112 -25.83 -1.06 -9.96
N SER A 113 -24.78 -0.72 -10.71
CA SER A 113 -23.58 -1.53 -10.82
C SER A 113 -22.73 -1.44 -9.55
N VAL A 114 -22.05 -2.55 -9.25
CA VAL A 114 -21.01 -2.60 -8.23
C VAL A 114 -19.69 -2.95 -8.91
N GLY A 115 -18.67 -2.15 -8.66
CA GLY A 115 -17.39 -2.26 -9.32
C GLY A 115 -16.31 -1.46 -8.59
N GLY A 116 -15.11 -1.51 -9.16
CA GLY A 116 -13.93 -0.94 -8.54
C GLY A 116 -12.68 -1.12 -9.39
N SER A 117 -11.54 -1.14 -8.71
CA SER A 117 -10.24 -1.37 -9.31
C SER A 117 -9.43 -2.41 -8.55
N VAL A 118 -8.63 -3.18 -9.29
CA VAL A 118 -7.61 -4.09 -8.78
C VAL A 118 -6.23 -3.56 -9.15
N THR A 119 -5.29 -3.60 -8.22
CA THR A 119 -3.88 -3.25 -8.45
C THR A 119 -2.95 -4.30 -7.87
N GLY A 120 -1.85 -4.62 -8.56
CA GLY A 120 -0.80 -5.51 -8.05
C GLY A 120 -1.13 -7.01 -8.11
N ALA A 121 -2.24 -7.40 -8.73
CA ALA A 121 -2.57 -8.80 -8.95
C ALA A 121 -1.74 -9.38 -10.11
N ARG A 122 -1.08 -10.53 -9.89
CA ARG A 122 -0.46 -11.36 -10.93
C ARG A 122 -1.00 -12.78 -10.84
N GLY A 123 -1.50 -13.33 -11.95
CA GLY A 123 -2.17 -14.63 -11.96
C GLY A 123 -3.69 -14.54 -11.72
N SER A 124 -4.30 -15.65 -11.32
CA SER A 124 -5.76 -15.76 -11.20
C SER A 124 -6.28 -15.20 -9.86
N LEU A 125 -7.10 -14.16 -9.95
CA LEU A 125 -7.86 -13.56 -8.85
C LEU A 125 -9.36 -13.78 -9.13
N ALA A 126 -10.18 -13.99 -8.10
CA ALA A 126 -11.64 -13.99 -8.27
C ALA A 126 -12.33 -13.24 -7.14
N LEU A 127 -13.24 -12.34 -7.50
CA LEU A 127 -14.07 -11.55 -6.59
C LEU A 127 -15.47 -12.14 -6.53
N THR A 128 -16.18 -11.93 -5.42
CA THR A 128 -17.58 -12.39 -5.28
C THR A 128 -18.53 -11.25 -4.94
N LEU A 129 -19.74 -11.29 -5.49
CA LEU A 129 -20.86 -10.44 -5.09
C LEU A 129 -22.12 -11.30 -4.99
N GLY A 130 -22.56 -11.60 -3.76
CA GLY A 130 -23.63 -12.58 -3.54
C GLY A 130 -23.23 -13.96 -4.09
N THR A 131 -23.97 -14.45 -5.09
CA THR A 131 -23.67 -15.72 -5.76
C THR A 131 -22.81 -15.57 -7.02
N GLU A 132 -22.58 -14.35 -7.50
CA GLU A 132 -21.71 -14.11 -8.65
C GLU A 132 -20.25 -14.24 -8.25
N THR A 133 -19.46 -14.95 -9.06
CA THR A 133 -18.01 -14.96 -9.00
C THR A 133 -17.44 -14.35 -10.27
N LEU A 134 -16.64 -13.30 -10.12
CA LEU A 134 -15.99 -12.57 -11.19
C LEU A 134 -14.50 -12.94 -11.24
N PRO A 135 -14.06 -13.80 -12.16
CA PRO A 135 -12.65 -14.07 -12.37
C PRO A 135 -11.96 -12.86 -13.03
N LEU A 136 -10.77 -12.53 -12.55
CA LEU A 136 -9.90 -11.47 -13.02
C LEU A 136 -8.52 -12.05 -13.31
N SER A 137 -7.98 -11.74 -14.49
CA SER A 137 -6.67 -12.24 -14.95
C SER A 137 -5.61 -11.15 -15.10
N VAL A 138 -6.00 -9.88 -14.96
CA VAL A 138 -5.12 -8.71 -15.03
C VAL A 138 -5.61 -7.64 -14.06
N GLU A 139 -4.73 -6.70 -13.70
CA GLU A 139 -5.11 -5.49 -12.99
C GLU A 139 -5.98 -4.56 -13.84
N GLY A 140 -6.70 -3.64 -13.18
CA GLY A 140 -7.56 -2.68 -13.86
C GLY A 140 -8.93 -2.54 -13.20
N ARG A 141 -9.87 -1.91 -13.92
CA ARG A 141 -11.25 -1.75 -13.46
C ARG A 141 -12.04 -3.05 -13.61
N PHE A 142 -12.92 -3.31 -12.66
CA PHE A 142 -13.87 -4.41 -12.70
C PHE A 142 -15.28 -3.91 -12.39
N THR A 143 -16.28 -4.60 -12.93
CA THR A 143 -17.69 -4.38 -12.64
C THR A 143 -18.40 -5.73 -12.64
N PHE A 144 -19.17 -6.04 -11.61
CA PHE A 144 -20.02 -7.21 -11.58
C PHE A 144 -21.18 -7.07 -12.57
N VAL A 145 -21.63 -8.18 -13.14
CA VAL A 145 -22.80 -8.20 -14.03
C VAL A 145 -24.08 -8.00 -13.22
N THR A 146 -24.12 -8.58 -12.01
CA THR A 146 -25.21 -8.40 -11.05
C THR A 146 -25.35 -6.93 -10.70
N ARG A 147 -26.53 -6.39 -10.96
CA ARG A 147 -26.93 -5.06 -10.50
C ARG A 147 -27.80 -5.19 -9.27
N LEU A 148 -27.54 -4.35 -8.28
CA LEU A 148 -28.23 -4.38 -7.01
C LEU A 148 -29.23 -3.22 -6.90
N PRO A 149 -30.45 -3.44 -6.37
CA PRO A 149 -31.39 -2.38 -6.10
C PRO A 149 -30.84 -1.33 -5.13
N ARG A 150 -31.22 -0.06 -5.28
CA ARG A 150 -30.91 0.98 -4.29
C ARG A 150 -31.41 0.57 -2.90
N GLY A 151 -30.64 0.90 -1.87
CA GLY A 151 -30.90 0.49 -0.49
C GLY A 151 -30.46 -0.93 -0.15
N SER A 152 -30.09 -1.76 -1.13
CA SER A 152 -29.57 -3.11 -0.86
C SER A 152 -28.15 -3.04 -0.28
N PRO A 153 -27.80 -3.91 0.67
CA PRO A 153 -26.42 -4.09 1.06
C PRO A 153 -25.63 -4.75 -0.07
N TYR A 154 -24.34 -4.45 -0.17
CA TYR A 154 -23.38 -5.17 -0.98
C TYR A 154 -22.21 -5.60 -0.11
N GLU A 155 -21.60 -6.73 -0.46
CA GLU A 155 -20.37 -7.23 0.13
C GLU A 155 -19.55 -7.93 -0.95
N VAL A 156 -18.34 -7.42 -1.18
CA VAL A 156 -17.38 -7.93 -2.15
C VAL A 156 -16.32 -8.72 -1.43
N GLY A 157 -16.26 -10.01 -1.73
CA GLY A 157 -15.30 -10.95 -1.17
C GLY A 157 -14.21 -11.37 -2.16
N LEU A 158 -13.22 -12.08 -1.66
CA LEU A 158 -12.20 -12.77 -2.44
C LEU A 158 -12.49 -14.27 -2.39
N SER A 159 -12.80 -14.91 -3.53
CA SER A 159 -12.97 -16.37 -3.60
C SER A 159 -11.71 -17.10 -4.07
N GLN A 160 -10.82 -16.39 -4.77
CA GLN A 160 -9.52 -16.91 -5.17
C GLN A 160 -8.50 -15.78 -5.13
N VAL A 161 -7.38 -16.01 -4.45
CA VAL A 161 -6.24 -15.08 -4.40
C VAL A 161 -5.06 -15.72 -5.15
N PRO A 162 -4.30 -14.96 -5.95
CA PRO A 162 -3.16 -15.54 -6.64
C PRO A 162 -2.09 -16.06 -5.68
N THR A 163 -1.44 -17.16 -6.04
CA THR A 163 -0.38 -17.77 -5.23
C THR A 163 0.74 -16.77 -4.94
N GLY A 164 1.14 -16.67 -3.67
CA GLY A 164 2.22 -15.80 -3.24
C GLY A 164 1.87 -14.31 -3.16
N LEU A 165 0.58 -13.99 -3.30
CA LEU A 165 0.04 -12.67 -3.02
C LEU A 165 -0.90 -12.73 -1.82
N ARG A 166 -0.99 -11.61 -1.12
CA ARG A 166 -2.11 -11.31 -0.24
C ARG A 166 -2.86 -10.13 -0.83
N CYS A 167 -4.18 -10.23 -0.87
CA CYS A 167 -5.05 -9.19 -1.40
C CYS A 167 -5.98 -8.68 -0.29
N THR A 168 -6.17 -7.37 -0.24
CA THR A 168 -7.12 -6.71 0.66
C THR A 168 -8.19 -5.98 -0.14
N VAL A 169 -9.43 -6.01 0.36
CA VAL A 169 -10.57 -5.30 -0.23
C VAL A 169 -10.91 -4.11 0.66
N SER A 170 -10.77 -2.90 0.13
CA SER A 170 -11.19 -1.66 0.77
C SER A 170 -12.50 -1.18 0.17
N LYS A 171 -13.40 -0.68 1.03
CA LYS A 171 -14.77 -0.30 0.66
C LYS A 171 -15.56 -1.44 0.00
N GLY A 172 -15.21 -2.69 0.30
CA GLY A 172 -15.87 -3.87 -0.25
C GLY A 172 -17.30 -4.06 0.22
N SER A 173 -17.75 -3.35 1.25
CA SER A 173 -19.10 -3.49 1.82
C SER A 173 -19.78 -2.14 2.02
N GLY A 174 -21.10 -2.11 1.86
CA GLY A 174 -21.90 -0.91 2.13
C GLY A 174 -23.34 -1.06 1.66
N THR A 175 -24.04 0.07 1.50
CA THR A 175 -25.39 0.13 0.94
C THR A 175 -25.38 0.84 -0.40
N VAL A 176 -26.07 0.28 -1.38
CA VAL A 176 -26.19 0.86 -2.73
C VAL A 176 -27.00 2.15 -2.66
N ALA A 177 -26.35 3.30 -2.86
CA ALA A 177 -27.03 4.60 -3.02
C ALA A 177 -27.06 5.08 -4.48
N GLY A 178 -26.26 4.45 -5.35
CA GLY A 178 -25.99 4.75 -6.75
C GLY A 178 -24.99 3.73 -7.31
N ALA A 179 -24.36 4.02 -8.45
CA ALA A 179 -23.28 3.19 -8.97
C ALA A 179 -22.10 3.19 -7.98
N VAL A 180 -21.66 2.00 -7.57
CA VAL A 180 -20.48 1.83 -6.69
C VAL A 180 -19.28 1.56 -7.60
N GLU A 181 -18.30 2.46 -7.60
CA GLU A 181 -17.14 2.39 -8.49
C GLU A 181 -15.80 2.55 -7.76
N ASP A 182 -15.82 2.69 -6.43
CA ASP A 182 -14.67 3.07 -5.61
C ASP A 182 -14.13 1.92 -4.74
N ILE A 183 -14.58 0.69 -4.98
CA ILE A 183 -14.00 -0.50 -4.36
C ILE A 183 -12.55 -0.63 -4.81
N SER A 184 -11.63 -0.84 -3.87
CA SER A 184 -10.20 -1.03 -4.16
C SER A 184 -9.75 -2.38 -3.67
N VAL A 185 -9.28 -3.22 -4.59
CA VAL A 185 -8.60 -4.48 -4.28
C VAL A 185 -7.11 -4.27 -4.50
N ARG A 186 -6.32 -4.42 -3.45
CA ARG A 186 -4.87 -4.26 -3.54
C ARG A 186 -4.20 -5.57 -3.20
N CYS A 187 -3.35 -6.05 -4.10
CA CYS A 187 -2.56 -7.25 -3.88
C CYS A 187 -1.07 -6.90 -3.79
N HIS A 188 -0.35 -7.58 -2.91
CA HIS A 188 1.08 -7.43 -2.72
C HIS A 188 1.72 -8.76 -2.38
N ASP A 189 3.04 -8.85 -2.56
CA ASP A 189 3.83 -10.03 -2.26
C ASP A 189 3.61 -10.48 -0.82
N TRP A 190 3.45 -11.79 -0.65
CA TRP A 190 3.32 -12.42 0.65
C TRP A 190 4.32 -13.57 0.77
N TYR A 191 5.28 -13.41 1.68
CA TYR A 191 6.34 -14.39 1.89
C TYR A 191 5.90 -15.39 2.94
N THR A 192 5.51 -16.58 2.48
CA THR A 192 5.19 -17.72 3.34
C THR A 192 6.48 -18.49 3.64
N LEU A 193 6.94 -18.43 4.89
CA LEU A 193 8.13 -19.12 5.35
C LEU A 193 7.79 -20.15 6.42
N THR A 194 8.67 -21.13 6.59
CA THR A 194 8.62 -22.06 7.72
C THR A 194 9.70 -21.69 8.75
N ALA A 195 9.44 -21.99 10.03
CA ALA A 195 10.45 -21.77 11.07
C ALA A 195 11.69 -22.64 10.80
N HIS A 196 12.88 -22.06 10.95
CA HIS A 196 14.15 -22.73 10.67
C HIS A 196 14.23 -23.32 9.23
N GLN A 197 13.63 -22.64 8.25
CA GLN A 197 13.64 -23.06 6.85
C GLN A 197 15.07 -23.14 6.27
N SER A 198 15.31 -24.10 5.38
CA SER A 198 16.51 -24.15 4.56
C SER A 198 16.47 -23.13 3.42
N ALA A 199 17.57 -22.42 3.22
CA ALA A 199 17.81 -21.68 2.00
C ALA A 199 17.78 -22.63 0.79
N SER A 200 17.19 -22.19 -0.31
CA SER A 200 17.15 -22.90 -1.59
C SER A 200 18.29 -22.50 -2.53
N GLY A 201 18.98 -21.38 -2.24
CA GLY A 201 20.12 -20.91 -3.02
C GLY A 201 21.20 -20.21 -2.20
N VAL A 202 22.40 -20.12 -2.77
CA VAL A 202 23.57 -19.45 -2.18
C VAL A 202 24.35 -18.69 -3.26
N LEU A 203 24.79 -17.46 -2.96
CA LEU A 203 25.70 -16.65 -3.76
C LEU A 203 27.00 -16.41 -2.98
N GLY A 204 28.09 -16.13 -3.70
CA GLY A 204 29.44 -15.95 -3.12
C GLY A 204 30.18 -17.26 -2.82
N GLN A 205 29.44 -18.34 -2.57
CA GLN A 205 29.97 -19.69 -2.33
C GLN A 205 29.38 -20.68 -3.34
N GLY A 206 30.09 -21.80 -3.58
CA GLY A 206 29.61 -22.87 -4.47
C GLY A 206 28.63 -23.83 -3.80
N ASP A 207 28.52 -23.79 -2.48
CA ASP A 207 27.74 -24.72 -1.67
C ASP A 207 27.34 -24.08 -0.32
N PHE A 208 26.56 -24.81 0.49
CA PHE A 208 26.06 -24.34 1.79
C PHE A 208 26.98 -24.60 2.98
N THR A 209 28.14 -25.22 2.78
CA THR A 209 29.08 -25.66 3.82
C THR A 209 30.39 -24.88 3.80
N SER A 210 30.73 -24.27 2.67
CA SER A 210 31.88 -23.39 2.49
C SER A 210 31.60 -22.02 3.10
N ARG A 211 32.66 -21.40 3.64
CA ARG A 211 32.57 -20.09 4.34
C ARG A 211 33.79 -19.20 4.19
N THR A 212 34.80 -19.64 3.43
CA THR A 212 36.04 -18.89 3.29
C THR A 212 35.80 -17.72 2.33
N ALA A 213 36.28 -16.53 2.71
CA ALA A 213 36.26 -15.36 1.83
C ALA A 213 36.89 -15.72 0.48
N ASP A 214 36.29 -15.20 -0.59
CA ASP A 214 36.72 -15.44 -1.96
C ASP A 214 36.84 -16.92 -2.36
N ARG A 215 36.06 -17.79 -1.69
CA ARG A 215 36.15 -19.25 -1.81
C ARG A 215 37.58 -19.79 -1.58
N GLY A 216 38.40 -19.06 -0.82
CA GLY A 216 39.80 -19.37 -0.56
C GLY A 216 40.75 -19.07 -1.73
N SER A 217 40.33 -18.26 -2.70
CA SER A 217 41.13 -17.89 -3.88
C SER A 217 41.18 -16.37 -4.09
N SER A 218 41.39 -15.91 -5.31
CA SER A 218 41.28 -14.50 -5.69
C SER A 218 39.82 -14.07 -5.85
N THR A 219 39.59 -12.78 -5.73
CA THR A 219 38.32 -12.13 -6.10
C THR A 219 37.91 -12.49 -7.53
N GLY A 220 36.61 -12.74 -7.70
CA GLY A 220 36.02 -13.09 -8.99
C GLY A 220 34.52 -12.80 -9.03
N ALA A 221 33.90 -13.07 -10.17
CA ALA A 221 32.49 -12.73 -10.42
C ALA A 221 31.50 -13.48 -9.50
N GLY A 222 31.84 -14.68 -9.06
CA GLY A 222 31.01 -15.50 -8.16
C GLY A 222 31.44 -15.48 -6.71
N THR A 223 32.40 -14.64 -6.31
CA THR A 223 32.98 -14.66 -4.96
C THR A 223 32.53 -13.48 -4.10
N LEU A 224 32.46 -13.70 -2.79
CA LEU A 224 32.15 -12.65 -1.81
C LEU A 224 33.14 -12.71 -0.64
N ASN A 225 33.32 -11.55 -0.02
CA ASN A 225 34.11 -11.31 1.18
C ASN A 225 33.33 -10.35 2.08
N ARG A 226 32.76 -10.88 3.16
CA ARG A 226 32.03 -10.12 4.18
C ARG A 226 30.91 -9.24 3.61
N PRO A 227 29.88 -9.81 2.95
CA PRO A 227 28.77 -9.02 2.41
C PRO A 227 27.97 -8.38 3.56
N LEU A 228 28.19 -7.09 3.84
CA LEU A 228 27.46 -6.31 4.85
C LEU A 228 26.43 -5.39 4.19
N GLY A 229 25.30 -5.18 4.85
CA GLY A 229 24.25 -4.28 4.38
C GLY A 229 23.26 -4.98 3.46
N ASN A 230 22.11 -4.32 3.28
CA ASN A 230 21.01 -4.83 2.47
C ASN A 230 21.45 -5.00 1.01
N PRO A 231 21.23 -6.18 0.39
CA PRO A 231 21.18 -6.27 -1.05
C PRO A 231 20.01 -5.45 -1.61
N ALA A 232 20.06 -5.07 -2.87
CA ALA A 232 18.96 -4.37 -3.53
C ALA A 232 18.39 -5.24 -4.66
N PHE A 233 17.06 -5.44 -4.68
CA PHE A 233 16.37 -6.03 -5.83
C PHE A 233 15.49 -4.99 -6.50
N VAL A 234 15.88 -4.58 -7.70
CA VAL A 234 15.37 -3.36 -8.32
C VAL A 234 15.17 -3.59 -9.81
N ALA A 235 13.95 -3.37 -10.30
CA ALA A 235 13.58 -3.58 -11.70
C ALA A 235 14.06 -4.95 -12.27
N GLY A 236 13.94 -6.01 -11.47
CA GLY A 236 14.35 -7.36 -11.85
C GLY A 236 15.84 -7.66 -11.71
N GLN A 237 16.66 -6.73 -11.23
CA GLN A 237 18.12 -6.91 -11.04
C GLN A 237 18.46 -7.01 -9.56
N LEU A 238 19.37 -7.90 -9.20
CA LEU A 238 19.88 -8.03 -7.82
C LEU A 238 21.27 -7.40 -7.74
N TYR A 239 21.51 -6.61 -6.69
CA TYR A 239 22.80 -6.02 -6.38
C TYR A 239 23.23 -6.46 -4.98
N VAL A 240 24.47 -6.89 -4.83
CA VAL A 240 25.04 -7.38 -3.57
C VAL A 240 26.32 -6.61 -3.28
N ALA A 241 26.38 -5.99 -2.10
CA ALA A 241 27.62 -5.37 -1.63
C ALA A 241 28.62 -6.46 -1.21
N ASP A 242 29.79 -6.42 -1.82
CA ASP A 242 30.94 -7.25 -1.47
C ASP A 242 31.92 -6.36 -0.70
N GLN A 243 31.53 -6.04 0.55
CA GLN A 243 32.14 -4.96 1.34
C GLN A 243 33.66 -5.15 1.51
N GLY A 244 34.10 -6.37 1.80
CA GLY A 244 35.51 -6.70 1.99
C GLY A 244 36.36 -6.47 0.73
N SER A 245 35.72 -6.54 -0.45
CA SER A 245 36.33 -6.34 -1.76
C SER A 245 36.02 -4.97 -2.36
N ASN A 246 35.48 -4.01 -1.57
CA ASN A 246 35.21 -2.63 -2.01
C ASN A 246 34.44 -2.53 -3.34
N ARG A 247 33.42 -3.37 -3.53
CA ARG A 247 32.68 -3.46 -4.79
C ARG A 247 31.22 -3.86 -4.60
N ILE A 248 30.43 -3.70 -5.64
CA ILE A 248 29.06 -4.24 -5.72
C ILE A 248 28.99 -5.19 -6.90
N LEU A 249 28.46 -6.37 -6.68
CA LEU A 249 28.19 -7.37 -7.71
C LEU A 249 26.73 -7.27 -8.17
N GLY A 250 26.51 -7.22 -9.48
CA GLY A 250 25.20 -7.10 -10.08
C GLY A 250 24.77 -8.32 -10.88
N PHE A 251 23.50 -8.67 -10.75
CA PHE A 251 22.87 -9.84 -11.37
C PHE A 251 21.60 -9.47 -12.12
N ALA A 252 21.40 -10.07 -13.31
CA ALA A 252 20.22 -9.83 -14.16
C ALA A 252 18.89 -10.42 -13.62
N GLY A 253 18.87 -10.80 -12.34
CA GLY A 253 17.82 -11.53 -11.65
C GLY A 253 18.34 -12.08 -10.34
N VAL A 254 17.47 -12.66 -9.52
CA VAL A 254 17.93 -13.54 -8.43
C VAL A 254 18.40 -14.85 -9.07
N PRO A 255 19.69 -15.22 -8.99
CA PRO A 255 20.18 -16.40 -9.69
C PRO A 255 19.57 -17.69 -9.13
N GLY A 256 19.13 -18.58 -10.03
CA GLY A 256 18.56 -19.88 -9.66
C GLY A 256 19.58 -21.01 -9.47
N THR A 257 20.87 -20.73 -9.70
CA THR A 257 21.95 -21.72 -9.57
C THR A 257 22.89 -21.34 -8.43
N LEU A 258 23.32 -22.35 -7.66
CA LEU A 258 24.29 -22.16 -6.58
C LEU A 258 25.59 -21.56 -7.11
N GLY A 259 26.09 -20.53 -6.43
CA GLY A 259 27.37 -19.92 -6.74
C GLY A 259 27.45 -19.21 -8.09
N ALA A 260 26.32 -18.75 -8.63
CA ALA A 260 26.25 -18.01 -9.89
C ALA A 260 27.21 -16.81 -9.93
N ASP A 261 27.78 -16.56 -11.10
CA ASP A 261 28.62 -15.40 -11.36
C ASP A 261 27.78 -14.15 -11.61
N ALA A 262 28.26 -13.02 -11.08
CA ALA A 262 27.74 -11.70 -11.40
C ALA A 262 28.04 -11.31 -12.85
N GLN A 263 27.15 -10.52 -13.44
CA GLN A 263 27.26 -10.07 -14.83
C GLN A 263 27.94 -8.71 -14.96
N TRP A 264 27.94 -7.91 -13.89
CA TRP A 264 28.68 -6.65 -13.82
C TRP A 264 29.17 -6.36 -12.41
N VAL A 265 30.13 -5.45 -12.31
CA VAL A 265 30.70 -4.97 -11.04
C VAL A 265 30.75 -3.44 -11.02
N LEU A 266 30.42 -2.86 -9.87
CA LEU A 266 30.55 -1.43 -9.60
C LEU A 266 31.64 -1.18 -8.56
N GLY A 267 32.30 -0.04 -8.65
CA GLY A 267 33.40 0.33 -7.76
C GLY A 267 34.76 -0.22 -8.16
N GLN A 268 34.82 -1.01 -9.24
CA GLN A 268 36.04 -1.64 -9.76
C GLN A 268 36.00 -1.68 -11.31
N ALA A 269 37.18 -1.77 -11.93
CA ALA A 269 37.30 -1.89 -13.38
C ALA A 269 36.87 -3.28 -13.90
N ASP A 270 37.05 -4.32 -13.09
CA ASP A 270 36.71 -5.71 -13.38
C ASP A 270 36.47 -6.51 -12.07
N PHE A 271 36.18 -7.81 -12.22
CA PHE A 271 35.89 -8.72 -11.10
C PHE A 271 37.11 -9.15 -10.29
N SER A 272 38.32 -8.79 -10.68
CA SER A 272 39.54 -9.08 -9.91
C SER A 272 39.94 -7.93 -8.99
N GLY A 273 39.45 -6.71 -9.26
CA GLY A 273 39.69 -5.53 -8.42
C GLY A 273 39.07 -5.64 -7.02
N TYR A 274 39.79 -5.12 -6.03
CA TYR A 274 39.34 -5.05 -4.62
C TYR A 274 39.83 -3.78 -3.88
N ASP A 275 40.44 -2.85 -4.59
CA ASP A 275 41.04 -1.66 -3.97
C ASP A 275 39.96 -0.67 -3.52
N SER A 276 40.17 -0.04 -2.36
CA SER A 276 39.30 1.04 -1.91
C SER A 276 39.67 2.34 -2.62
N GLY A 277 38.67 3.07 -3.14
CA GLY A 277 38.86 4.35 -3.81
C GLY A 277 37.65 5.28 -3.69
N ALA A 278 37.85 6.54 -4.04
CA ALA A 278 36.81 7.55 -4.17
C ALA A 278 36.54 7.88 -5.65
N GLY A 279 35.88 8.99 -5.94
CA GLY A 279 35.56 9.40 -7.31
C GLY A 279 34.38 8.63 -7.89
N LEU A 280 34.23 8.71 -9.22
CA LEU A 280 33.10 8.13 -9.95
C LEU A 280 33.12 6.60 -10.07
N GLN A 281 34.29 5.98 -9.87
CA GLN A 281 34.51 4.56 -10.13
C GLN A 281 35.04 3.78 -8.94
N GLY A 282 35.41 4.46 -7.84
CA GLY A 282 35.86 3.81 -6.61
C GLY A 282 34.74 3.67 -5.60
N LEU A 283 34.77 2.58 -4.83
CA LEU A 283 34.01 2.40 -3.61
C LEU A 283 34.97 2.11 -2.45
N GLY A 284 34.51 2.34 -1.23
CA GLY A 284 35.20 2.06 0.02
C GLY A 284 34.25 1.44 1.02
N GLN A 285 34.35 0.13 1.19
CA GLN A 285 33.48 -0.67 2.06
C GLN A 285 31.99 -0.38 1.82
N PRO A 286 31.48 -0.53 0.57
CA PRO A 286 30.07 -0.32 0.31
C PRO A 286 29.23 -1.29 1.14
N SER A 287 28.10 -0.81 1.65
CA SER A 287 27.21 -1.60 2.51
C SER A 287 25.76 -1.57 2.01
N GLY A 288 24.82 -0.95 2.72
CA GLY A 288 23.41 -0.97 2.38
C GLY A 288 23.11 -0.39 1.00
N LEU A 289 22.29 -1.14 0.26
CA LEU A 289 21.83 -0.81 -1.07
C LEU A 289 20.30 -0.74 -1.05
N SER A 290 19.72 0.21 -1.79
CA SER A 290 18.28 0.27 -2.04
C SER A 290 18.03 0.86 -3.42
N GLY A 291 16.88 0.57 -4.01
CA GLY A 291 16.49 1.22 -5.25
C GLY A 291 14.99 1.35 -5.42
N ASP A 292 14.63 2.20 -6.37
CA ASP A 292 13.29 2.30 -6.93
C ASP A 292 13.33 1.89 -8.41
N SER A 293 12.22 1.98 -9.14
CA SER A 293 12.16 1.54 -10.54
C SER A 293 13.19 2.18 -11.49
N THR A 294 13.87 3.27 -11.10
CA THR A 294 14.81 4.00 -11.97
C THR A 294 16.18 4.26 -11.35
N ARG A 295 16.37 4.05 -10.05
CA ARG A 295 17.59 4.41 -9.32
C ARG A 295 18.08 3.32 -8.38
N LEU A 296 19.40 3.25 -8.22
CA LEU A 296 20.08 2.51 -7.18
C LEU A 296 20.84 3.51 -6.29
N ALA A 297 20.63 3.45 -4.97
CA ALA A 297 21.39 4.18 -3.98
C ALA A 297 22.32 3.24 -3.23
N VAL A 298 23.53 3.71 -2.97
CA VAL A 298 24.62 2.93 -2.35
C VAL A 298 25.20 3.70 -1.18
N ALA A 299 25.17 3.12 0.01
CA ALA A 299 25.95 3.61 1.14
C ALA A 299 27.43 3.23 0.94
N ASP A 300 28.28 4.22 0.68
CA ASP A 300 29.71 4.06 0.46
C ASP A 300 30.46 4.43 1.75
N GLN A 301 30.42 3.49 2.70
CA GLN A 301 30.64 3.71 4.13
C GLN A 301 31.96 4.42 4.44
N ARG A 302 33.09 3.90 3.94
CA ARG A 302 34.42 4.42 4.26
C ARG A 302 34.65 5.82 3.68
N ASN A 303 34.01 6.13 2.57
CA ASN A 303 34.09 7.44 1.92
C ASN A 303 33.06 8.44 2.47
N SER A 304 32.28 8.05 3.49
CA SER A 304 31.29 8.91 4.17
C SER A 304 30.35 9.60 3.19
N ARG A 305 29.84 8.83 2.23
CA ARG A 305 28.95 9.33 1.18
C ARG A 305 27.89 8.31 0.79
N VAL A 306 26.85 8.79 0.13
CA VAL A 306 25.86 7.95 -0.56
C VAL A 306 25.90 8.29 -2.04
N LEU A 307 26.01 7.28 -2.88
CA LEU A 307 26.02 7.42 -4.34
C LEU A 307 24.66 7.02 -4.90
N VAL A 308 24.12 7.82 -5.81
CA VAL A 308 22.88 7.52 -6.54
C VAL A 308 23.21 7.31 -8.00
N TYR A 309 22.83 6.14 -8.51
CA TYR A 309 22.94 5.74 -9.90
C TYR A 309 21.60 5.90 -10.59
N ALA A 310 21.56 6.70 -11.65
CA ALA A 310 20.39 6.90 -12.50
C ALA A 310 20.89 7.14 -13.94
N PRO A 311 20.70 6.23 -14.90
CA PRO A 311 19.87 5.02 -14.84
C PRO A 311 20.46 3.91 -13.94
N LEU A 312 19.66 2.85 -13.73
CA LEU A 312 20.09 1.64 -13.03
C LEU A 312 21.33 1.02 -13.70
N PRO A 313 22.38 0.64 -12.93
CA PRO A 313 23.56 0.03 -13.51
C PRO A 313 23.31 -1.39 -14.04
N SER A 314 23.55 -1.61 -15.34
CA SER A 314 23.48 -2.94 -15.97
C SER A 314 24.79 -3.36 -16.65
N THR A 315 25.85 -2.57 -16.47
CA THR A 315 27.19 -2.80 -17.03
C THR A 315 28.27 -2.39 -16.04
N THR A 316 29.44 -3.02 -16.15
CA THR A 316 30.61 -2.68 -15.32
C THR A 316 31.01 -1.21 -15.47
N ALA A 317 31.49 -0.61 -14.38
CA ALA A 317 31.95 0.78 -14.34
C ALA A 317 30.89 1.84 -14.72
N THR A 318 29.60 1.55 -14.51
CA THR A 318 28.55 2.58 -14.57
C THR A 318 28.84 3.64 -13.51
N ALA A 319 28.80 4.93 -13.88
CA ALA A 319 29.06 6.03 -12.96
C ALA A 319 27.76 6.50 -12.23
N PRO A 320 27.85 6.91 -10.96
CA PRO A 320 26.75 7.56 -10.26
C PRO A 320 26.52 8.98 -10.80
N THR A 321 25.30 9.50 -10.62
CA THR A 321 24.90 10.84 -11.08
C THR A 321 24.73 11.85 -9.97
N VAL A 322 24.49 11.39 -8.73
CA VAL A 322 24.41 12.25 -7.55
C VAL A 322 25.21 11.64 -6.40
N VAL A 323 25.86 12.49 -5.61
CA VAL A 323 26.51 12.12 -4.34
C VAL A 323 25.95 12.95 -3.18
N LEU A 324 25.65 12.28 -2.07
CA LEU A 324 25.18 12.88 -0.82
C LEU A 324 26.22 12.68 0.28
N GLY A 325 26.22 13.58 1.26
CA GLY A 325 27.22 13.61 2.32
C GLY A 325 28.54 14.27 1.92
N GLN A 326 28.71 14.60 0.64
CA GLN A 326 29.90 15.22 0.06
C GLN A 326 29.52 16.25 -1.02
N PRO A 327 30.36 17.28 -1.25
CA PRO A 327 30.11 18.28 -2.30
C PRO A 327 30.32 17.74 -3.71
N ASP A 328 31.17 16.71 -3.86
CA ASP A 328 31.56 16.09 -5.12
C ASP A 328 31.94 14.62 -4.88
N PHE A 329 32.30 13.92 -5.96
CA PHE A 329 32.60 12.49 -5.90
C PHE A 329 33.99 12.20 -5.32
N ASP A 330 34.91 13.16 -5.27
CA ASP A 330 36.30 12.91 -4.89
C ASP A 330 36.55 13.20 -3.40
N THR A 331 35.75 14.08 -2.80
CA THR A 331 35.82 14.46 -1.39
C THR A 331 35.38 13.31 -0.49
N THR A 332 36.18 13.00 0.53
CA THR A 332 35.96 11.90 1.49
C THR A 332 35.98 12.27 2.98
N PRO A 333 36.43 13.47 3.43
CA PRO A 333 36.29 13.85 4.84
C PRO A 333 34.83 13.79 5.32
N PHE A 334 34.60 13.20 6.49
CA PHE A 334 33.28 13.14 7.11
C PHE A 334 32.89 14.48 7.75
N GLY A 335 31.59 14.65 8.04
CA GLY A 335 31.08 15.82 8.75
C GLY A 335 29.74 15.57 9.43
N CYS A 336 29.25 16.58 10.13
CA CYS A 336 28.04 16.52 10.97
C CYS A 336 26.91 17.45 10.49
N ALA A 337 27.13 18.24 9.43
CA ALA A 337 26.10 19.12 8.88
C ALA A 337 24.94 18.34 8.21
N ALA A 338 23.88 19.04 7.81
CA ALA A 338 22.71 18.46 7.13
C ALA A 338 23.05 17.83 5.75
N ASN A 339 24.18 18.21 5.17
CA ASN A 339 24.69 17.72 3.89
C ASN A 339 25.98 16.90 4.02
N ALA A 340 26.37 16.50 5.24
CA ALA A 340 27.56 15.72 5.51
C ALA A 340 27.19 14.41 6.20
N LEU A 341 27.97 13.37 5.96
CA LEU A 341 27.79 12.04 6.56
C LEU A 341 29.06 11.60 7.27
N SER A 342 28.95 10.55 8.09
CA SER A 342 30.04 9.85 8.75
C SER A 342 29.70 8.37 8.86
N TYR A 343 30.42 7.52 8.11
CA TYR A 343 30.24 6.07 8.10
C TYR A 343 28.76 5.64 7.92
N PRO A 344 28.06 6.09 6.86
CA PRO A 344 26.68 5.66 6.63
C PRO A 344 26.63 4.16 6.35
N GLN A 345 25.77 3.41 7.04
CA GLN A 345 25.67 1.95 6.87
C GLN A 345 24.56 1.51 5.93
N ASP A 346 23.47 2.26 5.85
CA ASP A 346 22.31 1.90 5.05
C ASP A 346 21.64 3.12 4.44
N VAL A 347 21.01 2.89 3.29
CA VAL A 347 20.27 3.89 2.54
C VAL A 347 18.99 3.26 2.03
N PHE A 348 17.89 4.01 2.10
CA PHE A 348 16.64 3.65 1.47
C PHE A 348 16.28 4.70 0.42
N VAL A 349 15.87 4.27 -0.78
CA VAL A 349 15.27 5.15 -1.80
C VAL A 349 14.04 4.47 -2.38
N GLY A 350 12.90 5.15 -2.32
CA GLY A 350 11.59 4.59 -2.68
C GLY A 350 10.46 5.45 -2.17
N HIS A 351 9.24 5.23 -2.65
CA HIS A 351 8.04 5.98 -2.23
C HIS A 351 8.21 7.51 -2.27
N GLY A 352 9.04 8.02 -3.20
CA GLY A 352 9.34 9.43 -3.34
C GLY A 352 10.24 10.02 -2.24
N LYS A 353 11.03 9.21 -1.54
CA LYS A 353 11.87 9.62 -0.41
C LYS A 353 13.27 9.01 -0.49
N LEU A 354 14.21 9.60 0.25
CA LEU A 354 15.52 9.00 0.50
C LEU A 354 15.86 9.11 2.00
N LEU A 355 16.32 8.02 2.61
CA LEU A 355 16.71 7.94 4.02
C LEU A 355 18.15 7.44 4.11
N VAL A 356 18.95 7.98 5.03
CA VAL A 356 20.32 7.51 5.28
C VAL A 356 20.53 7.27 6.76
N ALA A 357 20.97 6.05 7.11
CA ALA A 357 21.47 5.74 8.42
C ALA A 357 22.91 6.27 8.57
N ASP A 358 23.05 7.48 9.11
CA ASP A 358 24.33 8.17 9.31
C ASP A 358 24.98 7.70 10.63
N SER A 359 25.47 6.45 10.60
CA SER A 359 25.65 5.63 11.79
C SER A 359 26.67 6.18 12.80
N ALA A 360 27.82 6.67 12.33
CA ALA A 360 28.83 7.20 13.25
C ALA A 360 28.44 8.57 13.83
N ASN A 361 27.55 9.30 13.16
CA ASN A 361 26.92 10.50 13.69
C ASN A 361 25.69 10.21 14.55
N HIS A 362 25.25 8.96 14.69
CA HIS A 362 24.13 8.54 15.54
C HIS A 362 22.79 9.21 15.18
N ARG A 363 22.50 9.31 13.88
CA ARG A 363 21.25 9.90 13.37
C ARG A 363 20.77 9.21 12.11
N VAL A 364 19.52 9.48 11.74
CA VAL A 364 19.00 9.21 10.40
C VAL A 364 18.71 10.54 9.72
N LEU A 365 19.23 10.73 8.52
CA LEU A 365 18.92 11.88 7.67
C LEU A 365 17.82 11.51 6.67
N VAL A 366 16.87 12.41 6.48
CA VAL A 366 15.69 12.21 5.66
C VAL A 366 15.59 13.31 4.61
N TRP A 367 15.43 12.90 3.36
CA TRP A 367 15.03 13.74 2.25
C TRP A 367 13.60 13.41 1.84
N ASN A 368 12.73 14.41 1.87
CA ASN A 368 11.31 14.29 1.53
C ASN A 368 11.07 14.10 0.02
N SER A 369 12.09 14.42 -0.78
CA SER A 369 12.17 14.09 -2.19
C SER A 369 13.58 13.57 -2.50
N PRO A 370 13.75 12.60 -3.42
CA PRO A 370 15.07 12.09 -3.73
C PRO A 370 15.93 13.21 -4.35
N PRO A 371 17.17 13.41 -3.85
CA PRO A 371 18.01 14.52 -4.30
C PRO A 371 18.35 14.50 -5.79
N THR A 372 18.56 15.69 -6.36
CA THR A 372 18.91 15.89 -7.78
C THR A 372 20.23 16.61 -7.99
N THR A 373 20.87 17.10 -6.93
CA THR A 373 22.20 17.75 -6.98
C THR A 373 23.10 17.21 -5.89
N ASN A 374 24.41 17.26 -6.12
CA ASN A 374 25.42 16.83 -5.15
C ASN A 374 25.33 17.65 -3.85
N GLY A 375 25.57 16.99 -2.72
CA GLY A 375 25.62 17.64 -1.40
C GLY A 375 24.30 18.31 -0.99
N GLN A 376 23.16 17.89 -1.53
CA GLN A 376 21.85 18.44 -1.15
C GLN A 376 21.60 18.19 0.35
N PRO A 377 21.31 19.22 1.16
CA PRO A 377 21.05 19.04 2.59
C PRO A 377 19.76 18.24 2.82
N ALA A 378 19.75 17.46 3.91
CA ALA A 378 18.57 16.74 4.37
C ALA A 378 17.49 17.68 4.92
N ASP A 379 16.24 17.26 4.83
CA ASP A 379 15.07 18.03 5.28
C ASP A 379 14.75 17.78 6.76
N VAL A 380 14.95 16.54 7.22
CA VAL A 380 14.66 16.11 8.60
C VAL A 380 15.81 15.27 9.15
N VAL A 381 16.08 15.44 10.44
CA VAL A 381 16.99 14.57 11.21
C VAL A 381 16.24 13.86 12.34
N LEU A 382 16.39 12.54 12.39
CA LEU A 382 15.87 11.69 13.48
C LEU A 382 17.01 11.27 14.41
N GLY A 383 16.67 11.09 15.69
CA GLY A 383 17.63 10.79 16.75
C GLY A 383 18.28 12.04 17.38
N GLN A 384 18.06 13.24 16.80
CA GLN A 384 18.69 14.50 17.23
C GLN A 384 17.78 15.70 16.93
N ARG A 385 17.90 16.76 17.75
CA ARG A 385 17.10 18.00 17.62
C ARG A 385 17.58 18.89 16.48
N THR A 386 18.88 18.91 16.25
CA THR A 386 19.55 19.68 15.21
C THR A 386 20.43 18.75 14.38
N PHE A 387 20.82 19.20 13.19
CA PHE A 387 21.71 18.41 12.34
C PHE A 387 23.10 18.28 12.98
N ASP A 388 23.61 19.29 13.66
CA ASP A 388 25.00 19.41 14.08
C ASP A 388 25.35 18.83 15.46
N THR A 389 24.44 18.12 16.14
CA THR A 389 24.70 17.56 17.47
C THR A 389 25.66 16.36 17.40
N CYS A 390 25.36 15.38 16.54
CA CYS A 390 26.12 14.13 16.35
C CYS A 390 26.51 13.41 17.65
N ARG A 391 25.61 13.41 18.64
CA ARG A 391 25.76 12.68 19.89
C ARG A 391 24.72 11.57 19.96
N ARG A 392 25.17 10.41 20.45
CA ARG A 392 24.26 9.31 20.77
C ARG A 392 23.42 9.68 21.98
N ASN A 393 22.17 9.20 22.01
CA ASN A 393 21.35 9.22 23.21
C ASN A 393 21.33 10.58 23.93
N ASP A 394 21.25 11.69 23.18
CA ASP A 394 21.23 13.05 23.75
C ASP A 394 19.83 13.64 23.53
N ALA A 395 18.91 13.33 24.42
CA ALA A 395 17.51 13.74 24.28
C ALA A 395 17.31 15.24 24.55
N ASN A 396 18.18 15.85 25.36
CA ASN A 396 18.10 17.26 25.75
C ASN A 396 18.88 18.20 24.79
N GLY A 397 19.75 17.65 23.95
CA GLY A 397 20.55 18.38 22.96
C GLY A 397 21.65 19.24 23.60
N ASP A 398 22.17 18.86 24.76
CA ASP A 398 23.23 19.60 25.46
C ASP A 398 24.65 19.23 25.02
N GLY A 399 24.79 18.26 24.10
CA GLY A 399 26.06 17.78 23.58
C GLY A 399 26.67 16.64 24.40
N THR A 400 25.98 16.17 25.45
CA THR A 400 26.41 15.08 26.33
C THR A 400 25.45 13.89 26.21
N PRO A 401 25.93 12.66 25.97
CA PRO A 401 25.07 11.49 25.96
C PRO A 401 24.39 11.24 27.30
N ASP A 402 23.06 11.03 27.28
CA ASP A 402 22.28 10.56 28.40
C ASP A 402 22.64 9.11 28.76
N SER A 403 22.43 8.76 30.03
CA SER A 403 22.66 7.40 30.54
C SER A 403 21.68 6.35 30.00
N LYS A 404 20.54 6.78 29.46
CA LYS A 404 19.50 5.92 28.90
C LYS A 404 19.03 6.49 27.56
N PRO A 405 18.69 5.65 26.58
CA PRO A 405 18.05 6.13 25.36
C PRO A 405 16.63 6.63 25.63
N GLY A 406 16.07 7.33 24.65
CA GLY A 406 14.67 7.72 24.61
C GLY A 406 14.03 7.44 23.24
N PRO A 407 12.74 7.78 23.07
CA PRO A 407 12.02 7.62 21.79
C PRO A 407 12.51 8.58 20.70
N THR A 408 13.29 9.61 21.06
CA THR A 408 13.81 10.64 20.15
C THR A 408 15.31 10.52 19.89
N THR A 409 15.96 9.46 20.38
CA THR A 409 17.43 9.32 20.32
C THR A 409 17.85 8.06 19.60
N LEU A 410 19.08 8.05 19.08
CA LEU A 410 19.70 6.90 18.43
C LEU A 410 21.14 6.70 18.92
N PHE A 411 21.65 5.49 18.73
CA PHE A 411 23.04 5.10 18.91
C PHE A 411 23.44 4.10 17.83
N ASN A 412 24.22 4.58 16.85
CA ASN A 412 24.70 3.81 15.70
C ASN A 412 23.54 3.14 14.93
N PRO A 413 22.58 3.92 14.40
CA PRO A 413 21.53 3.34 13.57
C PRO A 413 22.16 2.73 12.31
N SER A 414 21.79 1.50 11.93
CA SER A 414 22.40 0.81 10.78
C SER A 414 21.43 0.30 9.74
N GLY A 415 20.12 0.45 9.93
CA GLY A 415 19.10 0.00 8.97
C GLY A 415 17.91 0.96 8.90
N VAL A 416 17.41 1.24 7.70
CA VAL A 416 16.27 2.15 7.47
C VAL A 416 15.29 1.61 6.43
N TRP A 417 13.99 1.83 6.63
CA TRP A 417 12.95 1.47 5.66
C TRP A 417 11.73 2.38 5.78
N THR A 418 11.00 2.58 4.68
CA THR A 418 9.69 3.24 4.66
C THR A 418 8.80 2.71 3.54
N ASP A 419 7.49 2.69 3.78
CA ASP A 419 6.45 2.51 2.75
C ASP A 419 5.87 3.86 2.26
N GLY A 420 6.48 4.97 2.67
CA GLY A 420 6.02 6.34 2.44
C GLY A 420 5.05 6.86 3.50
N GLN A 421 4.42 5.99 4.30
CA GLN A 421 3.50 6.36 5.38
C GLN A 421 4.08 6.11 6.77
N ARG A 422 4.89 5.06 6.93
CA ARG A 422 5.57 4.64 8.15
C ARG A 422 7.07 4.61 7.91
N LEU A 423 7.84 4.62 8.98
CA LEU A 423 9.29 4.52 8.93
C LEU A 423 9.77 3.59 10.04
N ALA A 424 10.76 2.75 9.74
CA ALA A 424 11.42 1.89 10.73
C ALA A 424 12.94 2.11 10.70
N VAL A 425 13.56 2.13 11.88
CA VAL A 425 15.01 2.31 12.06
C VAL A 425 15.53 1.21 12.97
N VAL A 426 16.59 0.54 12.53
CA VAL A 426 17.41 -0.30 13.41
C VAL A 426 18.37 0.59 14.18
N ASP A 427 18.25 0.60 15.51
CA ASP A 427 19.06 1.37 16.44
C ASP A 427 20.02 0.44 17.20
N SER A 428 21.09 0.07 16.50
CA SER A 428 21.80 -1.19 16.67
C SER A 428 22.52 -1.28 18.00
N TYR A 429 23.16 -0.20 18.45
CA TYR A 429 23.90 -0.22 19.71
C TYR A 429 22.99 0.01 20.92
N ASN A 430 21.72 0.37 20.69
CA ASN A 430 20.67 0.32 21.70
C ASN A 430 19.87 -1.00 21.64
N ASN A 431 20.26 -1.98 20.82
CA ASN A 431 19.62 -3.29 20.70
C ASN A 431 18.11 -3.19 20.47
N ARG A 432 17.67 -2.33 19.53
CA ARG A 432 16.25 -2.10 19.29
C ARG A 432 15.93 -1.73 17.84
N VAL A 433 14.66 -1.86 17.49
CA VAL A 433 14.07 -1.27 16.27
C VAL A 433 13.02 -0.27 16.69
N LEU A 434 13.10 0.95 16.14
CA LEU A 434 12.13 2.02 16.35
C LEU A 434 11.21 2.14 15.15
N ILE A 435 9.92 2.32 15.38
CA ILE A 435 8.90 2.47 14.34
C ILE A 435 8.10 3.74 14.58
N TRP A 436 7.90 4.49 13.50
CA TRP A 436 6.97 5.62 13.41
C TRP A 436 5.77 5.17 12.59
N ASN A 437 4.58 5.21 13.20
CA ASN A 437 3.30 4.87 12.57
C ASN A 437 2.87 5.93 11.55
N THR A 438 3.46 7.12 11.62
CA THR A 438 3.30 8.19 10.64
C THR A 438 4.67 8.73 10.23
N PHE A 439 4.84 9.01 8.94
CA PHE A 439 6.12 9.42 8.40
C PHE A 439 6.57 10.73 9.08
N PRO A 440 7.79 10.78 9.64
CA PRO A 440 8.24 11.96 10.38
C PRO A 440 8.29 13.23 9.54
N THR A 441 7.82 14.36 10.10
CA THR A 441 7.82 15.66 9.43
C THR A 441 8.62 16.74 10.18
N THR A 442 9.12 16.43 11.37
CA THR A 442 9.94 17.34 12.18
C THR A 442 11.16 16.62 12.76
N ASN A 443 12.20 17.40 13.08
CA ASN A 443 13.40 16.88 13.72
C ASN A 443 13.09 16.28 15.10
N ALA A 444 13.83 15.24 15.48
CA ALA A 444 13.66 14.52 16.74
C ALA A 444 12.23 14.03 17.01
N GLN A 445 11.40 13.82 15.98
CA GLN A 445 10.05 13.28 16.18
C GLN A 445 10.13 11.93 16.92
N PRO A 446 9.42 11.75 18.06
CA PRO A 446 9.48 10.52 18.83
C PRO A 446 8.92 9.33 18.05
N ALA A 447 9.56 8.17 18.19
CA ALA A 447 9.04 6.91 17.70
C ALA A 447 7.80 6.47 18.50
N ASP A 448 6.89 5.76 17.84
CA ASP A 448 5.63 5.28 18.41
C ASP A 448 5.75 3.86 19.01
N VAL A 449 6.63 3.05 18.43
CA VAL A 449 6.81 1.63 18.79
C VAL A 449 8.30 1.30 18.92
N VAL A 450 8.63 0.43 19.88
CA VAL A 450 9.96 -0.14 20.07
C VAL A 450 9.90 -1.67 20.11
N LEU A 451 10.71 -2.32 19.29
CA LEU A 451 10.91 -3.77 19.25
C LEU A 451 12.31 -4.13 19.75
N GLY A 452 12.49 -5.36 20.20
CA GLY A 452 13.77 -5.83 20.76
C GLY A 452 14.03 -5.39 22.21
N GLN A 453 13.17 -4.51 22.75
CA GLN A 453 13.25 -3.97 24.12
C GLN A 453 11.85 -3.87 24.74
N LYS A 454 11.80 -3.85 26.07
CA LYS A 454 10.54 -3.69 26.82
C LYS A 454 9.94 -2.28 26.74
N ASP A 455 10.80 -1.26 26.58
CA ASP A 455 10.43 0.14 26.49
C ASP A 455 11.55 0.97 25.82
N PHE A 456 11.30 2.26 25.59
CA PHE A 456 12.23 3.18 24.93
C PHE A 456 13.48 3.52 25.75
N THR A 457 13.54 3.15 27.03
CA THR A 457 14.65 3.50 27.95
C THR A 457 15.56 2.32 28.25
N SER A 458 15.23 1.14 27.71
CA SER A 458 15.98 -0.09 27.83
C SER A 458 16.82 -0.32 26.58
N ASN A 459 18.01 -0.93 26.74
CA ASN A 459 18.95 -1.18 25.65
C ASN A 459 19.80 -2.44 25.86
N ALA A 460 19.39 -3.35 26.73
CA ALA A 460 20.17 -4.54 27.03
C ALA A 460 20.06 -5.56 25.89
N ALA A 461 21.18 -6.10 25.44
CA ALA A 461 21.20 -7.23 24.53
C ALA A 461 20.52 -8.45 25.18
N ALA A 462 19.74 -9.20 24.39
CA ALA A 462 19.05 -10.38 24.91
C ALA A 462 18.78 -11.43 23.83
N LEU A 463 19.02 -12.70 24.18
CA LEU A 463 18.64 -13.87 23.39
C LEU A 463 17.27 -14.39 23.87
N SER A 464 16.20 -13.86 23.27
CA SER A 464 14.81 -14.28 23.54
C SER A 464 13.89 -13.94 22.37
N ALA A 465 12.60 -14.26 22.44
CA ALA A 465 11.64 -13.89 21.40
C ALA A 465 11.50 -12.37 21.21
N THR A 466 11.52 -11.59 22.30
CA THR A 466 11.32 -10.13 22.27
C THR A 466 12.61 -9.34 22.44
N GLY A 467 13.75 -10.01 22.56
CA GLY A 467 15.08 -9.42 22.70
C GLY A 467 15.89 -9.54 21.41
N VAL A 468 16.79 -8.60 21.19
CA VAL A 468 17.75 -8.61 20.08
C VAL A 468 19.15 -8.26 20.60
N ASP A 469 20.18 -8.58 19.83
CA ASP A 469 21.58 -8.26 20.10
C ASP A 469 22.26 -7.74 18.82
N ASN A 470 22.56 -6.44 18.82
CA ASN A 470 23.16 -5.70 17.72
C ASN A 470 22.49 -5.95 16.36
N PRO A 471 21.18 -5.74 16.22
CA PRO A 471 20.50 -5.93 14.94
C PRO A 471 21.13 -5.03 13.86
N ALA A 472 21.25 -5.52 12.62
CA ALA A 472 21.96 -4.79 11.56
C ALA A 472 21.00 -4.06 10.62
N THR A 473 19.99 -4.75 10.09
CA THR A 473 19.12 -4.20 9.05
C THR A 473 17.70 -4.75 9.15
N LEU A 474 16.79 -4.15 8.38
CA LEU A 474 15.41 -4.61 8.27
C LEU A 474 14.87 -4.39 6.86
N THR A 475 13.80 -5.10 6.52
CA THR A 475 12.99 -4.86 5.32
C THR A 475 11.53 -5.24 5.59
N SER A 476 10.61 -4.79 4.75
CA SER A 476 9.18 -5.02 4.96
C SER A 476 8.38 -4.95 3.66
N THR A 477 7.31 -5.73 3.59
CA THR A 477 6.30 -5.68 2.51
C THR A 477 5.27 -4.58 2.73
N GLY A 478 5.32 -3.89 3.87
CA GLY A 478 4.23 -3.07 4.41
C GLY A 478 3.27 -3.86 5.31
N GLU A 479 3.21 -5.18 5.18
CA GLU A 479 2.42 -6.03 6.06
C GLU A 479 3.25 -6.99 6.90
N GLN A 480 4.40 -7.43 6.40
CA GLN A 480 5.35 -8.28 7.11
C GLN A 480 6.63 -7.48 7.39
N LEU A 481 7.26 -7.72 8.53
CA LEU A 481 8.54 -7.11 8.91
C LEU A 481 9.60 -8.20 9.10
N PHE A 482 10.80 -7.96 8.58
CA PHE A 482 11.94 -8.85 8.70
C PHE A 482 13.12 -8.07 9.27
N VAL A 483 13.75 -8.58 10.32
CA VAL A 483 14.86 -7.92 11.02
C VAL A 483 16.00 -8.91 11.17
N THR A 484 17.22 -8.50 10.80
CA THR A 484 18.44 -9.26 11.09
C THR A 484 18.87 -9.00 12.53
N ASP A 485 18.89 -10.04 13.35
CA ASP A 485 19.35 -10.01 14.73
C ASP A 485 20.76 -10.62 14.78
N THR A 486 21.73 -9.77 14.47
CA THR A 486 23.08 -10.13 13.98
C THR A 486 23.84 -11.01 14.95
N LEU A 487 24.02 -10.59 16.20
CA LEU A 487 24.84 -11.32 17.16
C LEU A 487 24.13 -12.55 17.72
N ASN A 488 22.80 -12.63 17.58
CA ASN A 488 22.03 -13.84 17.81
C ASN A 488 21.92 -14.75 16.56
N HIS A 489 22.61 -14.41 15.46
CA HIS A 489 22.77 -15.25 14.28
C HIS A 489 21.44 -15.67 13.63
N ARG A 490 20.48 -14.74 13.55
CA ARG A 490 19.11 -15.07 13.11
C ARG A 490 18.42 -13.94 12.37
N VAL A 491 17.34 -14.29 11.67
CA VAL A 491 16.37 -13.32 11.13
C VAL A 491 15.04 -13.52 11.85
N LEU A 492 14.49 -12.44 12.39
CA LEU A 492 13.17 -12.41 13.03
C LEU A 492 12.14 -11.92 12.02
N VAL A 493 10.98 -12.58 11.99
CA VAL A 493 9.92 -12.29 11.02
C VAL A 493 8.59 -12.13 11.73
N TRP A 494 7.91 -11.02 11.44
CA TRP A 494 6.54 -10.75 11.84
C TRP A 494 5.64 -10.86 10.60
N ASN A 495 4.61 -11.70 10.67
CA ASN A 495 3.53 -11.82 9.69
C ASN A 495 2.50 -10.70 9.80
N SER A 496 2.70 -9.77 10.72
CA SER A 496 1.94 -8.53 10.81
C SER A 496 2.85 -7.42 11.25
N PHE A 497 2.84 -6.30 10.52
CA PHE A 497 3.68 -5.16 10.83
C PHE A 497 3.35 -4.65 12.23
N PRO A 498 4.32 -4.62 13.16
CA PRO A 498 4.01 -4.35 14.57
C PRO A 498 3.42 -2.97 14.80
N THR A 499 2.31 -2.92 15.56
CA THR A 499 1.63 -1.68 15.98
C THR A 499 1.75 -1.41 17.48
N ALA A 500 2.38 -2.33 18.23
CA ALA A 500 2.62 -2.23 19.65
C ALA A 500 4.07 -2.62 20.00
N SER A 501 4.63 -1.99 21.03
CA SER A 501 5.98 -2.28 21.51
C SER A 501 6.11 -3.70 22.08
N ALA A 502 7.32 -4.26 22.03
CA ALA A 502 7.66 -5.60 22.50
C ALA A 502 6.81 -6.74 21.88
N THR A 503 6.20 -6.51 20.71
CA THR A 503 5.49 -7.56 19.97
C THR A 503 6.47 -8.67 19.55
N PRO A 504 6.25 -9.94 19.95
CA PRO A 504 7.14 -11.03 19.55
C PRO A 504 7.00 -11.34 18.05
N PRO A 505 8.08 -11.77 17.38
CA PRO A 505 8.04 -12.28 16.02
C PRO A 505 7.30 -13.61 15.94
N ASP A 506 6.74 -13.91 14.77
CA ASP A 506 5.98 -15.12 14.50
C ASP A 506 6.88 -16.31 14.13
N LEU A 507 8.03 -16.04 13.51
CA LEU A 507 8.99 -17.07 13.12
C LEU A 507 10.44 -16.55 13.14
N VAL A 508 11.38 -17.50 13.11
CA VAL A 508 12.83 -17.26 13.07
C VAL A 508 13.48 -18.10 11.96
N LEU A 509 14.40 -17.48 11.22
CA LEU A 509 15.33 -18.16 10.31
C LEU A 509 16.74 -18.16 10.92
N GLY A 510 17.58 -19.11 10.50
CA GLY A 510 18.96 -19.23 11.02
C GLY A 510 19.09 -20.06 12.29
N GLN A 511 18.00 -20.22 13.04
CA GLN A 511 17.98 -20.85 14.36
C GLN A 511 16.74 -21.75 14.53
N ALA A 512 16.85 -22.74 15.42
CA ALA A 512 15.75 -23.67 15.72
C ALA A 512 14.62 -23.08 16.56
N ASP A 513 14.94 -22.08 17.36
CA ASP A 513 14.00 -21.39 18.23
C ASP A 513 14.53 -19.99 18.58
N PHE A 514 13.75 -19.23 19.36
CA PHE A 514 14.10 -17.87 19.74
C PHE A 514 15.14 -17.75 20.86
N THR A 515 15.68 -18.86 21.35
CA THR A 515 16.57 -18.93 22.52
C THR A 515 17.94 -19.52 22.20
N ARG A 516 18.25 -19.67 20.91
CA ARG A 516 19.54 -20.16 20.39
C ARG A 516 20.23 -19.14 19.49
N ALA A 517 21.55 -19.21 19.50
CA ALA A 517 22.45 -18.43 18.66
C ALA A 517 23.59 -19.34 18.15
N ASP A 518 23.22 -20.51 17.63
CA ASP A 518 24.16 -21.51 17.14
C ASP A 518 24.76 -21.05 15.80
N ARG A 519 26.09 -21.13 15.64
CA ARG A 519 26.78 -20.76 14.38
C ARG A 519 26.66 -21.82 13.29
N PHE A 520 26.33 -23.05 13.68
CA PHE A 520 26.27 -24.22 12.82
C PHE A 520 24.99 -25.01 13.11
N ASP A 521 24.54 -25.77 12.12
CA ASP A 521 23.42 -26.68 12.24
C ASP A 521 23.82 -28.04 11.66
N PRO A 522 23.93 -29.11 12.49
CA PRO A 522 23.67 -29.11 13.93
C PRO A 522 24.71 -28.29 14.72
N PRO A 523 24.41 -27.86 15.97
CA PRO A 523 25.32 -27.01 16.78
C PRO A 523 26.69 -27.62 17.08
N THR A 524 26.79 -28.95 17.05
CA THR A 524 28.05 -29.69 17.21
C THR A 524 28.88 -29.79 15.92
N GLY A 525 28.39 -29.24 14.81
CA GLY A 525 29.06 -29.24 13.52
C GLY A 525 30.27 -28.30 13.46
N THR A 526 30.98 -28.34 12.33
CA THR A 526 32.17 -27.50 12.08
C THR A 526 32.04 -26.60 10.85
N ALA A 527 30.88 -26.64 10.20
CA ALA A 527 30.59 -25.95 8.96
C ALA A 527 29.15 -25.41 8.98
N PRO A 528 28.87 -24.30 8.28
CA PRO A 528 27.52 -23.85 8.09
C PRO A 528 26.68 -24.86 7.29
N SER A 529 25.37 -24.64 7.31
CA SER A 529 24.40 -25.36 6.50
C SER A 529 23.51 -24.37 5.74
N ALA A 530 22.53 -24.88 4.98
CA ALA A 530 21.49 -24.06 4.36
C ALA A 530 20.55 -23.40 5.38
N ARG A 531 20.62 -23.80 6.65
CA ARG A 531 19.74 -23.35 7.73
C ARG A 531 20.41 -22.48 8.78
N SER A 532 21.74 -22.50 8.88
CA SER A 532 22.49 -21.69 9.83
C SER A 532 22.89 -20.34 9.23
N LEU A 533 22.86 -19.30 10.05
CA LEU A 533 23.43 -17.99 9.76
C LEU A 533 24.56 -17.69 10.75
N VAL A 534 25.47 -16.80 10.39
CA VAL A 534 26.49 -16.22 11.27
C VAL A 534 26.54 -14.73 10.97
N GLU A 535 26.08 -13.94 11.94
CA GLU A 535 26.08 -12.47 11.86
C GLU A 535 25.34 -11.95 10.62
N PRO A 536 24.07 -12.33 10.35
CA PRO A 536 23.37 -11.86 9.16
C PRO A 536 23.35 -10.32 9.13
N GLY A 537 23.96 -9.73 8.10
CA GLY A 537 24.28 -8.30 8.06
C GLY A 537 23.44 -7.50 7.09
N GLY A 538 22.50 -8.16 6.39
CA GLY A 538 21.70 -7.54 5.33
C GLY A 538 20.51 -8.41 4.96
N ILE A 539 19.40 -7.78 4.54
CA ILE A 539 18.20 -8.49 4.12
C ILE A 539 17.44 -7.69 3.06
N THR A 540 16.90 -8.37 2.05
CA THR A 540 15.98 -7.76 1.07
C THR A 540 14.94 -8.75 0.58
N LEU A 541 13.89 -8.22 -0.04
CA LEU A 541 12.78 -8.99 -0.59
C LEU A 541 12.87 -8.97 -2.12
N ALA A 542 12.94 -10.15 -2.72
CA ALA A 542 13.10 -10.33 -4.15
C ALA A 542 12.24 -11.50 -4.62
N TRP A 543 10.94 -11.25 -4.83
CA TRP A 543 9.94 -12.30 -5.04
C TRP A 543 10.42 -13.40 -6.01
N PRO A 544 10.37 -14.69 -5.62
CA PRO A 544 9.79 -15.27 -4.39
C PRO A 544 10.76 -15.43 -3.21
N TYR A 545 11.94 -14.77 -3.22
CA TYR A 545 13.00 -14.99 -2.25
C TYR A 545 13.11 -13.90 -1.19
N VAL A 546 13.35 -14.31 0.05
CA VAL A 546 14.00 -13.46 1.06
C VAL A 546 15.51 -13.68 0.90
N VAL A 547 16.24 -12.61 0.63
CA VAL A 547 17.68 -12.63 0.33
C VAL A 547 18.42 -12.10 1.54
N VAL A 548 19.28 -12.92 2.15
CA VAL A 548 19.96 -12.60 3.41
C VAL A 548 21.47 -12.63 3.23
N SER A 549 22.15 -11.54 3.55
CA SER A 549 23.61 -11.48 3.59
C SER A 549 24.10 -12.16 4.86
N ASP A 550 24.72 -13.33 4.72
CA ASP A 550 25.29 -14.12 5.81
C ASP A 550 26.77 -13.74 5.98
N TYR A 551 26.97 -12.54 6.54
CA TYR A 551 28.24 -11.82 6.60
C TYR A 551 29.40 -12.69 7.11
N GLY A 552 29.20 -13.38 8.23
CA GLY A 552 30.24 -14.18 8.87
C GLY A 552 30.65 -15.43 8.08
N ASN A 553 29.81 -15.86 7.12
CA ASN A 553 30.08 -16.99 6.23
C ASN A 553 30.43 -16.57 4.79
N ASN A 554 30.64 -15.28 4.53
CA ASN A 554 31.05 -14.78 3.21
C ASN A 554 30.12 -15.23 2.07
N ARG A 555 28.81 -15.19 2.30
CA ARG A 555 27.78 -15.66 1.36
C ARG A 555 26.48 -14.88 1.48
N VAL A 556 25.62 -15.04 0.49
CA VAL A 556 24.22 -14.60 0.54
C VAL A 556 23.33 -15.82 0.38
N LEU A 557 22.32 -15.97 1.23
CA LEU A 557 21.35 -17.06 1.19
C LEU A 557 20.02 -16.61 0.61
N LEU A 558 19.39 -17.48 -0.17
CA LEU A 558 18.09 -17.28 -0.79
C LEU A 558 17.07 -18.19 -0.11
N PHE A 559 16.13 -17.63 0.64
CA PHE A 559 15.02 -18.37 1.25
C PHE A 559 13.77 -18.20 0.40
N GLN A 560 13.34 -19.26 -0.28
CA GLN A 560 12.17 -19.22 -1.15
C GLN A 560 10.86 -19.30 -0.35
N SER A 561 9.93 -18.39 -0.63
CA SER A 561 8.55 -18.48 -0.15
C SER A 561 7.91 -19.80 -0.63
N GLN A 562 7.19 -20.46 0.28
CA GLN A 562 6.40 -21.68 0.01
C GLN A 562 5.08 -21.37 -0.67
#